data_AF-A0A661REM4-F1
#
_entry.id   AF-A0A661REM4-F1
#
_cell.length_a   1.000
_cell.length_b   1.000
_cell.length_c   1.000
_cell.angle_alpha   90.00
_cell.angle_beta   90.00
_cell.angle_gamma   90.00
#
_symmetry.space_group_name_H-M   'P 1'
#
loop_
_entity.id
_entity.type
_entity.pdbx_description
1 polymer ?
#
loop_
_entity_poly.entity_id
_entity_poly.type
_entity_poly.pdbx_seq_one_letter_code
_entity_poly.pdbx_strand_id
1 'polypeptide(L)'
;MAKKKNVNDIQEREGVLTVSRTVLNKEGQKATKIKVRPFVTQPASVSVKYGQTIPTVPYGNVRVDVMLTMPCYKEEILEVYKEVRDMVDKLMDKEAERFGVGRDGEAS
;
A
#
# COMPACT_ATOMS: atom_id res chain seq x y z
N MET A 1 -7.65 -39.07 2.12
CA MET A 1 -8.86 -38.31 1.76
C MET A 1 -8.84 -36.98 2.51
N ALA A 2 -8.47 -35.89 1.83
CA ALA A 2 -8.36 -34.57 2.46
C ALA A 2 -9.74 -33.90 2.53
N LYS A 3 -10.20 -33.59 3.74
CA LYS A 3 -11.46 -32.87 3.98
C LYS A 3 -11.34 -31.43 3.47
N LYS A 4 -12.16 -31.06 2.47
CA LYS A 4 -12.41 -29.66 2.08
C LYS A 4 -12.96 -28.91 3.30
N LYS A 5 -12.21 -27.94 3.83
CA LYS A 5 -12.70 -27.00 4.84
C LYS A 5 -13.53 -25.93 4.13
N ASN A 6 -14.81 -25.82 4.48
CA ASN A 6 -15.70 -24.75 4.05
C ASN A 6 -15.22 -23.41 4.64
N VAL A 7 -15.07 -22.40 3.79
CA VAL A 7 -14.47 -21.08 4.09
C VAL A 7 -15.53 -20.03 4.48
N ASN A 8 -16.82 -20.39 4.51
CA ASN A 8 -17.92 -19.42 4.54
C ASN A 8 -18.39 -18.91 5.92
N ASP A 9 -17.63 -19.12 7.00
CA ASP A 9 -18.03 -18.67 8.35
C ASP A 9 -16.93 -17.83 9.02
N ILE A 10 -16.63 -16.67 8.42
CA ILE A 10 -15.71 -15.68 9.01
C ILE A 10 -16.59 -14.55 9.56
N GLN A 11 -17.03 -14.69 10.80
CA GLN A 11 -17.83 -13.69 11.52
C GLN A 11 -17.09 -12.34 11.53
N GLU A 12 -17.69 -11.34 10.89
CA GLU A 12 -17.24 -9.95 10.94
C GLU A 12 -17.41 -9.43 12.38
N ARG A 13 -16.33 -9.37 13.16
CA ARG A 13 -16.36 -8.70 14.46
C ARG A 13 -16.26 -7.20 14.22
N GLU A 14 -17.36 -6.47 14.42
CA GLU A 14 -17.37 -5.02 14.37
C GLU A 14 -16.46 -4.45 15.49
N GLY A 15 -15.28 -3.96 15.13
CA GLY A 15 -14.38 -3.25 16.04
C GLY A 15 -14.65 -1.75 16.02
N VAL A 16 -14.92 -1.13 17.17
CA VAL A 16 -15.00 0.34 17.25
C VAL A 16 -13.60 0.88 17.53
N LEU A 17 -12.93 1.43 16.53
CA LEU A 17 -11.65 2.13 16.69
C LEU A 17 -11.90 3.63 16.89
N THR A 18 -11.56 4.15 18.06
CA THR A 18 -11.57 5.60 18.31
C THR A 18 -10.31 6.22 17.74
N VAL A 19 -10.42 6.95 16.62
CA VAL A 19 -9.29 7.67 16.01
C VAL A 19 -9.25 9.09 16.56
N SER A 20 -8.20 9.43 17.32
CA SER A 20 -7.94 10.81 17.73
C SER A 20 -7.18 11.54 16.61
N ARG A 21 -7.69 12.72 16.20
CA ARG A 21 -6.99 13.57 15.22
C ARG A 21 -6.70 14.92 15.87
N THR A 22 -5.44 15.18 16.15
CA THR A 22 -4.98 16.47 16.69
C THR A 22 -4.64 17.39 15.52
N VAL A 23 -5.36 18.49 15.36
CA VAL A 23 -5.05 19.53 14.37
C VAL A 23 -4.97 20.87 15.10
N LEU A 24 -3.79 21.48 15.15
CA LEU A 24 -3.56 22.85 15.64
C LEU A 24 -4.15 23.15 17.03
N ASN A 25 -3.68 22.46 18.07
CA ASN A 25 -4.05 22.70 19.49
C ASN A 25 -5.56 22.62 19.84
N LYS A 26 -6.39 22.12 18.94
CA LYS A 26 -7.78 21.73 19.25
C LYS A 26 -7.86 20.20 19.20
N GLU A 27 -8.07 19.59 20.36
CA GLU A 27 -8.35 18.16 20.45
C GLU A 27 -9.79 17.89 19.99
N GLY A 28 -9.94 17.55 18.71
CA GLY A 28 -11.19 17.04 18.17
C GLY A 28 -11.19 15.51 18.23
N GLN A 29 -11.90 14.91 19.18
CA GLN A 29 -12.16 13.47 19.16
C GLN A 29 -13.34 13.19 18.23
N LYS A 30 -13.08 12.60 17.06
CA LYS A 30 -14.13 12.13 16.16
C LYS A 30 -14.15 10.59 16.18
N ALA A 31 -15.01 10.03 17.05
CA ALA A 31 -15.22 8.59 17.09
C ALA A 31 -15.82 8.12 15.75
N THR A 32 -15.00 7.45 14.93
CA THR A 32 -15.41 6.93 13.64
C THR A 32 -15.47 5.42 13.75
N LYS A 33 -16.66 4.82 13.58
CA LYS A 33 -16.78 3.36 13.58
C LYS A 33 -16.19 2.83 12.26
N ILE A 34 -15.05 2.14 12.34
CA ILE A 34 -14.39 1.53 11.19
C ILE A 34 -14.59 0.03 11.28
N LYS A 35 -15.22 -0.58 10.27
CA LYS A 35 -15.34 -2.05 10.20
C LYS A 35 -13.96 -2.65 9.92
N VAL A 36 -13.33 -3.24 10.94
CA VAL A 36 -12.04 -3.94 10.79
C VAL A 36 -12.29 -5.44 10.73
N ARG A 37 -11.77 -6.09 9.69
CA ARG A 37 -11.76 -7.54 9.60
C ARG A 37 -10.43 -8.06 10.13
N PRO A 38 -10.38 -8.69 11.32
CA PRO A 38 -9.13 -9.23 11.86
C PRO A 38 -8.67 -10.44 11.04
N PHE A 39 -7.35 -10.65 10.99
CA PHE A 39 -6.78 -11.86 10.42
C PHE A 39 -7.01 -13.05 11.36
N VAL A 40 -7.51 -14.16 10.82
CA VAL A 40 -7.74 -15.41 11.59
C VAL A 40 -6.42 -16.15 11.84
N THR A 41 -5.42 -15.95 10.98
CA THR A 41 -4.12 -16.61 11.01
C THR A 41 -2.99 -15.59 11.01
N GLN A 42 -1.76 -16.03 11.29
CA GLN A 42 -0.58 -15.19 11.12
C GLN A 42 -0.50 -14.69 9.66
N PRO A 43 -0.57 -13.36 9.44
CA PRO A 43 -0.58 -12.80 8.09
C PRO A 43 0.79 -12.96 7.43
N ALA A 44 0.81 -13.08 6.11
CA ALA A 44 2.01 -12.90 5.32
C ALA A 44 2.19 -11.41 5.01
N SER A 45 3.44 -10.95 4.96
CA SER A 45 3.74 -9.57 4.56
C SER A 45 4.34 -9.57 3.16
N VAL A 46 3.66 -8.92 2.21
CA VAL A 46 4.19 -8.67 0.87
C VAL A 46 4.81 -7.29 0.87
N SER A 47 6.08 -7.20 0.46
CA SER A 47 6.80 -5.94 0.34
C SER A 47 7.34 -5.80 -1.09
N VAL A 48 7.08 -4.66 -1.70
CA VAL A 48 7.62 -4.29 -3.01
C VAL A 48 8.45 -3.03 -2.83
N LYS A 49 9.71 -3.09 -3.26
CA LYS A 49 10.63 -1.96 -3.27
C LYS A 49 11.00 -1.66 -4.71
N TYR A 50 10.70 -0.45 -5.16
CA TYR A 50 11.04 0.02 -6.49
C TYR A 50 11.90 1.28 -6.36
N GLY A 51 13.01 1.33 -7.09
CA GLY A 51 13.95 2.45 -7.06
C GLY A 51 14.25 2.92 -8.47
N GLN A 52 14.10 4.22 -8.71
CA GLN A 52 14.46 4.85 -9.98
C GLN A 52 15.43 5.99 -9.73
N THR A 53 16.47 6.08 -10.57
CA THR A 53 17.39 7.22 -10.57
C THR A 53 17.02 8.13 -11.73
N ILE A 54 16.62 9.35 -11.41
CA ILE A 54 16.21 10.37 -12.37
C ILE A 54 17.34 11.40 -12.48
N PRO A 55 17.94 11.60 -13.68
CA PRO A 55 18.87 12.69 -13.91
C PRO A 55 18.10 14.01 -13.97
N THR A 56 18.49 15.01 -13.17
CA THR A 56 17.73 16.27 -13.05
C THR A 56 18.45 17.46 -13.69
N VAL A 57 19.77 17.55 -13.57
CA VAL A 57 20.60 18.63 -14.13
C VAL A 57 21.94 18.05 -14.58
N PRO A 58 22.74 18.77 -15.41
CA PRO A 58 24.10 18.35 -15.67
C PRO A 58 24.83 18.14 -14.34
N TYR A 59 25.31 16.93 -14.09
CA TYR A 59 25.98 16.49 -12.86
C TYR A 59 25.09 16.25 -11.61
N GLY A 60 23.76 16.26 -11.73
CA GLY A 60 22.83 15.98 -10.62
C GLY A 60 21.91 14.79 -10.89
N ASN A 61 21.90 13.82 -9.97
CA ASN A 61 21.02 12.66 -9.99
C ASN A 61 20.17 12.63 -8.71
N VAL A 62 18.87 12.37 -8.85
CA VAL A 62 17.95 12.14 -7.74
C VAL A 62 17.53 10.68 -7.75
N ARG A 63 17.60 10.01 -6.59
CA ARG A 63 17.12 8.64 -6.42
C ARG A 63 15.79 8.67 -5.69
N VAL A 64 14.76 8.11 -6.30
CA VAL A 64 13.43 7.93 -5.72
C VAL A 64 13.24 6.45 -5.43
N ASP A 65 13.03 6.10 -4.16
CA ASP A 65 12.68 4.75 -3.74
C ASP A 65 11.25 4.75 -3.17
N VAL A 66 10.38 3.93 -3.75
CA VAL A 66 9.02 3.67 -3.25
C VAL A 66 9.01 2.28 -2.64
N MET A 67 8.60 2.19 -1.37
CA MET A 67 8.43 0.94 -0.65
C MET A 67 7.00 0.84 -0.14
N LEU A 68 6.32 -0.25 -0.49
CA LEU A 68 4.99 -0.54 0.03
C LEU A 68 4.98 -1.93 0.65
N THR A 69 4.43 -2.02 1.87
CA THR A 69 4.32 -3.27 2.62
C THR A 69 2.88 -3.47 3.02
N MET A 70 2.29 -4.59 2.61
CA MET A 70 0.88 -4.90 2.88
C MET A 70 0.75 -6.30 3.51
N PRO A 71 0.07 -6.42 4.66
CA PRO A 71 -0.26 -7.72 5.22
C PRO A 71 -1.40 -8.37 4.41
N CYS A 72 -1.29 -9.66 4.12
CA CYS A 72 -2.27 -10.43 3.37
C CYS A 72 -2.40 -11.87 3.87
N TYR A 73 -3.47 -12.55 3.46
CA TYR A 73 -3.59 -14.00 3.66
C TYR A 73 -2.62 -14.76 2.75
N LYS A 74 -2.21 -15.95 3.18
CA LYS A 74 -1.19 -16.74 2.45
C LYS A 74 -1.68 -17.19 1.09
N GLU A 75 -2.98 -17.47 0.99
CA GLU A 75 -3.67 -17.84 -0.23
C GLU A 75 -3.77 -16.70 -1.26
N GLU A 76 -3.74 -15.44 -0.81
CA GLU A 76 -3.97 -14.25 -1.66
C GLU A 76 -2.66 -13.54 -2.07
N ILE A 77 -1.49 -14.10 -1.74
CA ILE A 77 -0.18 -13.45 -1.97
C ILE A 77 0.00 -13.00 -3.42
N LEU A 78 -0.38 -13.82 -4.40
CA LEU A 78 -0.16 -13.52 -5.82
C LEU A 78 -1.06 -12.39 -6.32
N GLU A 79 -2.28 -12.28 -5.81
CA GLU A 79 -3.22 -11.23 -6.17
C GLU A 79 -2.81 -9.91 -5.53
N VAL A 80 -2.54 -9.94 -4.23
CA VAL A 80 -2.05 -8.76 -3.48
C VAL A 80 -0.72 -8.26 -4.03
N TYR A 81 0.19 -9.13 -4.45
CA TYR A 81 1.43 -8.71 -5.09
C TYR A 81 1.19 -7.89 -6.36
N LYS A 82 0.22 -8.28 -7.20
CA LYS A 82 -0.12 -7.52 -8.41
C LYS A 82 -0.68 -6.15 -8.05
N GLU A 83 -1.62 -6.09 -7.10
CA GLU A 83 -2.20 -4.82 -6.67
C GLU A 83 -1.16 -3.87 -6.06
N VAL A 84 -0.30 -4.40 -5.20
CA VAL A 84 0.79 -3.64 -4.57
C VAL A 84 1.76 -3.14 -5.63
N ARG A 85 2.11 -3.98 -6.61
CA ARG A 85 2.96 -3.59 -7.73
C ARG A 85 2.32 -2.46 -8.54
N ASP A 86 1.07 -2.60 -8.96
CA ASP A 86 0.35 -1.59 -9.75
C ASP A 86 0.24 -0.26 -8.98
N MET A 87 0.08 -0.33 -7.66
CA MET A 87 0.06 0.85 -6.80
C MET A 87 1.42 1.53 -6.73
N VAL A 88 2.50 0.77 -6.57
CA VAL A 88 3.87 1.28 -6.57
C VAL A 88 4.21 1.90 -7.93
N ASP A 89 3.80 1.27 -9.03
CA ASP A 89 4.00 1.80 -10.39
C ASP A 89 3.30 3.15 -10.56
N LYS A 90 2.02 3.27 -10.15
CA LYS A 90 1.29 4.54 -10.19
C LYS A 90 1.91 5.63 -9.32
N LEU A 91 2.50 5.26 -8.18
CA LEU A 91 3.18 6.22 -7.31
C LEU A 91 4.49 6.68 -7.97
N MET A 92 5.22 5.77 -8.60
CA MET A 92 6.44 6.12 -9.32
C MET A 92 6.15 7.01 -10.53
N ASP A 93 5.08 6.75 -11.28
CA ASP A 93 4.64 7.60 -12.40
C ASP A 93 4.38 9.04 -11.95
N LYS A 94 3.64 9.20 -10.84
CA LYS A 94 3.35 10.52 -10.28
C LYS A 94 4.61 11.26 -9.84
N GLU A 95 5.57 10.56 -9.25
CA GLU A 95 6.85 11.17 -8.89
C GLU A 95 7.67 11.50 -10.14
N ALA A 96 7.67 10.65 -11.17
CA ALA A 96 8.36 10.90 -12.43
C ALA A 96 7.79 12.12 -13.18
N GLU A 97 6.47 12.25 -13.26
CA GLU A 97 5.75 13.43 -13.79
C GLU A 97 6.15 14.71 -13.04
N ARG A 98 6.29 14.64 -11.71
CA ARG A 98 6.71 15.77 -10.88
C ARG A 98 8.13 16.26 -11.21
N PHE A 99 9.00 15.36 -11.68
CA PHE A 99 10.35 15.70 -12.15
C PHE A 99 10.42 15.98 -13.66
N GLY A 100 9.30 15.91 -14.39
CA GLY A 100 9.25 16.16 -15.83
C GLY A 100 9.91 15.08 -16.67
N VAL A 101 10.06 13.86 -16.15
CA VAL A 101 10.68 12.74 -16.86
C VAL A 101 9.60 11.72 -17.19
N GLY A 102 9.17 11.70 -18.46
CA GLY A 102 8.30 10.65 -18.98
C GLY A 102 8.97 9.28 -18.84
N ARG A 103 8.19 8.27 -18.44
CA ARG A 103 8.68 6.90 -18.26
C ARG A 103 9.03 6.22 -19.59
N ASP A 104 8.51 6.77 -20.68
CA ASP A 104 8.90 6.53 -22.05
C ASP A 104 9.84 7.67 -22.46
N GLY A 105 11.00 7.35 -23.05
CA GLY A 105 12.00 8.32 -23.50
C GLY A 105 11.54 9.22 -24.66
N GLU A 106 10.28 9.62 -24.71
CA GLU A 106 9.78 10.71 -25.55
C GLU A 106 9.92 12.01 -24.76
N ALA A 107 11.05 12.68 -24.99
CA ALA A 107 11.15 14.11 -24.76
C ALA A 107 10.00 14.79 -25.50
N SER A 108 9.07 15.38 -24.75
CA SER A 108 8.14 16.39 -25.29
C SER A 108 8.87 17.68 -25.60
#